data_AF-A0AAD8A0J2-F1
#
_entry.id   AF-A0AAD8A0J2-F1
#
_cell.length_a   1.000
_cell.length_b   1.000
_cell.length_c   1.000
_cell.angle_alpha   90.00
_cell.angle_beta   90.00
_cell.angle_gamma   90.00
#
_symmetry.space_group_name_H-M   'P 1'
#
loop_
_entity.id
_entity.type
_entity.pdbx_description
1 polymer ?
#
loop_
_entity_poly.entity_id
_entity_poly.type
_entity_poly.pdbx_seq_one_letter_code
_entity_poly.pdbx_strand_id
1 'polypeptide(L)'
;MAEIPPAWINSEFLEKALRFNGKHPDIQVISYEIVPAASASDHYGSVMYRVAVITSESGKTDKMSVIVKCELQHEALPEKRPINAIVIEDLKKDKFCWANVRHGLDLKHCQLVMSKIAQYHASSVVLCDTNPNFLQDFSSNFYTEEADGALANIFRGTFNNCAEVISNWPGFEKYVHVLRSMSVKITSHMTKAMQRDATGFNVLNHGDLWLKNMMFQYNEQTGEVQDV
;
A
#
# COMPACT_ATOMS: atom_id res chain seq x y z
N MET A 1 18.77 -7.67 11.87
CA MET A 1 19.66 -6.49 11.95
C MET A 1 18.78 -5.26 11.89
N ALA A 2 19.03 -4.23 12.70
CA ALA A 2 18.32 -2.96 12.55
C ALA A 2 18.69 -2.39 11.17
N GLU A 3 17.68 -2.15 10.32
CA GLU A 3 17.92 -1.51 9.03
C GLU A 3 18.43 -0.10 9.29
N ILE A 4 19.62 0.20 8.78
CA ILE A 4 20.20 1.53 8.86
C ILE A 4 19.28 2.47 8.04
N PRO A 5 18.79 3.57 8.63
CA PRO A 5 17.98 4.53 7.90
C PRO A 5 18.69 5.03 6.63
N PRO A 6 18.00 5.16 5.50
CA PRO A 6 18.60 5.65 4.27
C PRO A 6 19.11 7.08 4.43
N ALA A 7 20.33 7.36 3.98
CA ALA A 7 20.96 8.67 4.13
C ALA A 7 20.22 9.81 3.40
N TRP A 8 19.38 9.48 2.42
CA TRP A 8 18.55 10.44 1.70
C TRP A 8 17.34 10.94 2.50
N ILE A 9 16.94 10.24 3.58
CA ILE A 9 15.95 10.75 4.53
C ILE A 9 16.66 11.72 5.48
N ASN A 10 16.77 12.97 5.04
CA ASN A 10 17.45 14.05 5.76
C ASN A 10 16.58 15.30 5.89
N SER A 11 17.08 16.34 6.55
CA SER A 11 16.33 17.58 6.79
C SER A 11 15.86 18.25 5.50
N GLU A 12 16.69 18.30 4.46
CA GLU A 12 16.33 18.89 3.16
C GLU A 12 15.15 18.16 2.53
N PHE A 13 15.20 16.82 2.49
CA PHE A 13 14.11 15.99 2.00
C PHE A 13 12.82 16.20 2.82
N LEU A 14 12.92 16.16 4.15
CA LEU A 14 11.78 16.29 5.04
C LEU A 14 11.11 17.67 4.93
N GLU A 15 11.89 18.76 4.88
CA GLU A 15 11.35 20.10 4.66
C GLU A 15 10.65 20.20 3.31
N LYS A 16 11.26 19.67 2.24
CA LYS A 16 10.64 19.65 0.91
C LYS A 16 9.31 18.90 0.93
N ALA A 17 9.26 17.75 1.60
CA ALA A 17 8.04 16.96 1.73
C ALA A 17 6.97 17.66 2.58
N LEU A 18 7.34 18.30 3.70
CA LEU A 18 6.41 18.99 4.59
C LEU A 18 5.86 20.30 3.98
N ARG A 19 6.66 20.98 3.16
CA ARG A 19 6.24 22.14 2.37
C ARG A 19 5.34 21.77 1.19
N PHE A 20 5.28 20.49 0.82
CA PHE A 20 4.49 20.02 -0.32
C PHE A 20 3.00 20.37 -0.14
N ASN A 21 2.35 20.83 -1.22
CA ASN A 21 0.99 21.38 -1.22
C ASN A 21 0.78 22.66 -0.38
N GLY A 22 1.84 23.34 0.06
CA GLY A 22 1.77 24.71 0.61
C GLY A 22 1.13 24.82 2.00
N LYS A 23 0.91 23.71 2.72
CA LYS A 23 0.36 23.74 4.08
C LYS A 23 1.31 24.38 5.09
N HIS A 24 2.61 24.16 4.91
CA HIS A 24 3.68 24.61 5.80
C HIS A 24 4.83 25.22 5.00
N PRO A 25 4.65 26.40 4.37
CA PRO A 25 5.60 26.93 3.39
C PRO A 25 6.97 27.30 4.00
N ASP A 26 7.00 27.69 5.27
CA ASP A 26 8.19 28.22 5.95
C ASP A 26 8.75 27.25 7.00
N ILE A 27 8.22 26.03 7.08
CA ILE A 27 8.64 25.03 8.07
C ILE A 27 10.10 24.65 7.90
N GLN A 28 10.84 24.63 9.01
CA GLN A 28 12.23 24.21 9.08
C GLN A 28 12.35 22.98 9.97
N VAL A 29 13.21 22.04 9.61
CA VAL A 29 13.49 20.85 10.42
C VAL A 29 14.68 21.15 11.34
N ILE A 30 14.44 21.16 12.65
CA ILE A 30 15.47 21.35 13.67
C ILE A 30 16.24 20.05 13.88
N SER A 31 15.51 18.94 14.06
CA SER A 31 16.08 17.61 14.24
C SER A 31 15.05 16.54 13.89
N TYR A 32 15.53 15.33 13.66
CA TYR A 32 14.68 14.18 13.36
C TYR A 32 15.30 12.88 13.87
N GLU A 33 14.44 11.91 14.15
CA GLU A 33 14.80 10.54 14.52
C GLU A 33 14.04 9.57 13.61
N ILE A 34 14.76 8.59 13.05
CA ILE A 34 14.20 7.62 12.11
C ILE A 34 14.24 6.23 12.73
N VAL A 35 13.09 5.58 12.75
CA VAL A 35 12.96 4.19 13.20
C VAL A 35 12.12 3.38 12.19
N PRO A 36 12.29 2.05 12.11
CA PRO A 36 11.40 1.22 11.30
C PRO A 36 9.93 1.38 11.74
N ALA A 37 9.01 1.55 10.78
CA ALA A 37 7.58 1.73 11.08
C ALA A 37 6.81 0.41 11.20
N ALA A 38 7.33 -0.67 10.62
CA ALA A 38 6.73 -2.01 10.56
C ALA A 38 7.81 -3.09 10.64
N SER A 39 7.42 -4.34 10.88
CA SER A 39 8.38 -5.45 10.93
C SER A 39 8.86 -5.81 9.52
N ALA A 40 10.10 -6.32 9.42
CA ALA A 40 10.56 -6.95 8.18
C ALA A 40 9.57 -8.05 7.78
N SER A 41 9.14 -8.07 6.52
CA SER A 41 8.07 -8.89 5.91
C SER A 41 6.61 -8.40 6.01
N ASP A 42 6.31 -7.33 6.75
CA ASP A 42 4.93 -6.79 6.78
C ASP A 42 4.54 -6.11 5.45
N HIS A 43 5.53 -5.69 4.64
CA HIS A 43 5.32 -4.99 3.37
C HIS A 43 6.27 -5.52 2.29
N TYR A 44 5.76 -6.38 1.42
CA TYR A 44 6.56 -7.18 0.47
C TYR A 44 7.31 -6.39 -0.62
N GLY A 45 6.92 -5.14 -0.88
CA GLY A 45 7.49 -4.31 -1.96
C GLY A 45 8.01 -2.94 -1.52
N SER A 46 8.01 -2.64 -0.22
CA SER A 46 8.37 -1.32 0.28
C SER A 46 8.90 -1.39 1.70
N VAL A 47 9.79 -0.46 2.04
CA VAL A 47 10.20 -0.20 3.42
C VAL A 47 9.46 1.03 3.94
N MET A 48 9.09 1.01 5.21
CA MET A 48 8.46 2.14 5.87
C MET A 48 9.27 2.57 7.08
N TYR A 49 9.58 3.86 7.13
CA TYR A 49 10.26 4.50 8.23
C TYR A 49 9.31 5.47 8.92
N ARG A 50 9.29 5.42 10.24
CA ARG A 50 8.64 6.43 11.07
C ARG A 50 9.68 7.46 11.41
N VAL A 51 9.38 8.72 11.08
CA VAL A 51 10.25 9.85 11.36
C VAL A 51 9.57 10.72 12.40
N ALA A 52 10.16 10.83 13.59
CA ALA A 52 9.80 11.86 14.56
C ALA A 52 10.58 13.12 14.19
N VAL A 53 9.89 14.24 13.97
CA VAL A 53 10.48 15.48 13.47
C VAL A 53 10.19 16.61 14.46
N ILE A 54 11.23 17.34 14.85
CA ILE A 54 11.11 18.61 15.55
C ILE A 54 11.23 19.71 14.50
N THR A 55 10.21 20.56 14.41
CA THR A 55 10.10 21.60 13.38
C THR A 55 10.00 22.99 14.00
N SER A 56 10.33 24.01 13.22
CA SER A 56 10.10 25.42 13.54
C SER A 56 9.35 26.08 12.40
N GLU A 57 8.25 26.76 12.69
CA GLU A 57 7.52 27.58 11.73
C GLU A 57 7.00 28.85 12.40
N SER A 58 7.21 30.01 11.79
CA SER A 58 6.83 31.32 12.37
C SER A 58 7.31 31.55 13.80
N GLY A 59 8.51 31.05 14.13
CA GLY A 59 9.13 31.15 15.46
C GLY A 59 8.54 30.21 16.52
N LYS A 60 7.64 29.28 16.14
CA LYS A 60 7.09 28.25 17.03
C LYS A 60 7.71 26.90 16.71
N THR A 61 8.10 26.19 17.76
CA THR A 61 8.59 24.82 17.66
C THR A 61 7.45 23.82 17.87
N ASP A 62 7.36 22.80 17.03
CA ASP A 62 6.40 21.70 17.17
C ASP A 62 7.03 20.33 16.96
N LYS A 63 6.39 19.28 17.49
CA LYS A 63 6.77 17.88 17.30
C LYS A 63 5.71 17.15 16.49
N MET A 64 6.13 16.54 15.40
CA MET A 64 5.26 15.73 14.53
C MET A 64 5.88 14.37 14.20
N SER A 65 5.04 13.46 13.70
CA SER A 65 5.49 12.17 13.20
C SER A 65 4.90 11.91 11.83
N VAL A 66 5.75 11.45 10.92
CA VAL A 66 5.38 11.09 9.55
C VAL A 66 5.88 9.69 9.23
N ILE A 67 5.22 9.01 8.30
CA ILE A 67 5.69 7.76 7.71
C ILE A 67 6.28 8.06 6.33
N VAL A 68 7.53 7.69 6.13
CA VAL A 68 8.19 7.69 4.83
C VAL A 68 8.14 6.26 4.30
N LYS A 69 7.34 6.04 3.26
CA LYS A 69 7.24 4.76 2.55
C LYS A 69 8.02 4.86 1.25
N CYS A 70 8.95 3.93 1.01
CA CYS A 70 9.77 3.92 -0.18
C CYS A 70 9.95 2.50 -0.73
N GLU A 71 10.32 2.39 -2.00
CA GLU A 71 10.66 1.10 -2.62
C GLU A 71 11.89 0.45 -1.97
N LEU A 72 11.97 -0.88 -2.06
CA LEU A 72 13.16 -1.64 -1.66
C LEU A 72 14.34 -1.26 -2.57
N GLN A 73 15.40 -0.72 -1.97
CA GLN A 73 16.65 -0.46 -2.71
C GLN A 73 17.39 -1.79 -2.89
N HIS A 74 17.47 -2.27 -4.13
CA HIS A 74 18.23 -3.48 -4.44
C HIS A 74 19.69 -3.10 -4.70
N GLU A 75 20.63 -3.67 -3.95
CA GLU A 75 22.09 -3.39 -4.03
C GLU A 75 22.68 -3.59 -5.44
N ALA A 76 21.98 -4.34 -6.31
CA ALA A 76 22.43 -4.68 -7.66
C ALA A 76 22.02 -3.68 -8.75
N LEU A 77 21.30 -2.60 -8.42
CA LEU A 77 20.85 -1.60 -9.40
C LEU A 77 21.67 -0.31 -9.30
N PRO A 78 22.01 0.33 -10.45
CA PRO A 78 22.90 1.50 -10.47
C PRO A 78 22.33 2.68 -9.67
N GLU A 79 23.21 3.38 -8.94
CA GLU A 79 22.95 4.48 -7.98
C GLU A 79 22.11 5.68 -8.50
N LYS A 80 21.69 5.72 -9.77
CA LYS A 80 21.07 6.87 -10.42
C LYS A 80 19.57 6.75 -10.71
N ARG A 81 18.84 5.87 -10.00
CA ARG A 81 17.37 5.89 -10.11
C ARG A 81 16.76 6.94 -9.18
N PRO A 82 15.72 7.67 -9.62
CA PRO A 82 14.95 8.53 -8.73
C PRO A 82 14.37 7.69 -7.59
N ILE A 83 14.40 8.24 -6.38
CA ILE A 83 13.82 7.59 -5.20
C ILE A 83 12.30 7.74 -5.27
N ASN A 84 11.60 6.63 -5.40
CA ASN A 84 10.15 6.59 -5.28
C ASN A 84 9.79 6.49 -3.79
N ALA A 85 9.33 7.61 -3.23
CA ALA A 85 8.92 7.70 -1.85
C ALA A 85 7.65 8.54 -1.69
N ILE A 86 6.83 8.17 -0.70
CA ILE A 86 5.66 8.92 -0.28
C ILE A 86 5.83 9.24 1.20
N VAL A 87 5.55 10.49 1.57
CA VAL A 87 5.48 10.94 2.96
C VAL A 87 4.01 11.10 3.33
N ILE A 88 3.57 10.36 4.34
CA ILE A 88 2.19 10.37 4.83
C ILE A 88 2.16 10.62 6.34
N GLU A 89 1.00 11.02 6.83
CA GLU A 89 0.75 11.21 8.26
C GLU A 89 0.90 9.90 9.06
N ASP A 90 1.45 9.98 10.27
CA ASP A 90 1.50 8.83 11.20
C ASP A 90 0.21 8.75 12.03
N LEU A 91 -0.74 7.95 11.54
CA LEU A 91 -2.04 7.74 12.17
C LEU A 91 -1.99 7.12 13.57
N LYS A 92 -0.83 6.59 14.03
CA LYS A 92 -0.72 6.11 15.41
C LYS A 92 -0.94 7.22 16.44
N LYS A 93 -0.67 8.49 16.09
CA LYS A 93 -0.94 9.64 16.97
C LYS A 93 -2.44 9.75 17.28
N ASP A 94 -3.28 9.38 16.32
CA ASP A 94 -4.74 9.37 16.44
C ASP A 94 -5.28 7.99 16.84
N LYS A 95 -4.43 7.16 17.46
CA LYS A 95 -4.77 5.84 18.02
C LYS A 95 -5.27 4.83 16.98
N PHE A 96 -4.98 5.05 15.69
CA PHE A 96 -5.19 4.02 14.68
C PHE A 96 -4.17 2.90 14.85
N CYS A 97 -4.61 1.66 14.65
CA CYS A 97 -3.77 0.47 14.69
C CYS A 97 -4.23 -0.56 13.65
N TRP A 98 -3.34 -1.49 13.28
CA TRP A 98 -3.76 -2.59 12.40
C TRP A 98 -4.71 -3.53 13.14
N ALA A 99 -5.73 -4.01 12.42
CA ALA A 99 -6.56 -5.10 12.90
C ALA A 99 -5.73 -6.38 13.07
N ASN A 100 -6.17 -7.24 13.98
CA ASN A 100 -5.49 -8.52 14.21
C ASN A 100 -5.69 -9.45 13.01
N VAL A 101 -4.62 -9.65 12.24
CA VAL A 101 -4.63 -10.49 11.03
C VAL A 101 -5.09 -11.92 11.27
N ARG A 102 -4.94 -12.47 12.49
CA ARG A 102 -5.37 -13.84 12.82
C ARG A 102 -6.87 -13.94 13.04
N HIS A 103 -7.51 -12.86 13.48
CA HIS A 103 -8.96 -12.82 13.69
C HIS A 103 -9.72 -12.38 12.45
N GLY A 104 -9.05 -11.71 11.51
CA GLY A 104 -9.70 -11.14 10.33
C GLY A 104 -10.57 -9.93 10.70
N LEU A 105 -11.49 -9.58 9.81
CA LEU A 105 -12.44 -8.50 10.01
C LEU A 105 -13.82 -9.08 10.37
N ASP A 106 -14.42 -8.57 11.44
CA ASP A 106 -15.84 -8.84 11.73
C ASP A 106 -16.77 -7.97 10.88
N LEU A 107 -18.08 -8.18 11.02
CA LEU A 107 -19.08 -7.44 10.25
C LEU A 107 -18.99 -5.92 10.43
N LYS A 108 -18.71 -5.42 11.65
CA LYS A 108 -18.62 -3.97 11.91
C LYS A 108 -17.42 -3.36 11.18
N HIS A 109 -16.28 -4.05 11.20
CA HIS A 109 -15.10 -3.62 10.44
C HIS A 109 -15.39 -3.61 8.93
N CYS A 110 -15.99 -4.69 8.41
CA CYS A 110 -16.36 -4.78 7.00
C CYS A 110 -17.31 -3.65 6.58
N GLN A 111 -18.30 -3.31 7.41
CA GLN A 111 -19.23 -2.22 7.13
C GLN A 111 -18.52 -0.86 7.03
N LEU A 112 -17.57 -0.58 7.93
CA LEU A 112 -16.76 0.64 7.87
C LEU A 112 -15.89 0.68 6.61
N VAL A 113 -15.18 -0.42 6.31
CA VAL A 113 -14.32 -0.53 5.11
C VAL A 113 -15.15 -0.31 3.84
N MET A 114 -16.28 -1.01 3.71
CA MET A 114 -17.14 -0.88 2.54
C MET A 114 -17.71 0.54 2.41
N SER A 115 -18.00 1.22 3.53
CA SER A 115 -18.46 2.61 3.51
C SER A 115 -17.38 3.57 3.03
N LYS A 116 -16.12 3.43 3.50
CA LYS A 116 -14.99 4.26 3.05
C LYS A 116 -14.65 4.01 1.59
N ILE A 117 -14.68 2.75 1.14
CA ILE A 117 -14.45 2.40 -0.26
C ILE A 117 -15.56 2.93 -1.15
N ALA A 118 -16.82 2.89 -0.71
CA ALA A 118 -17.92 3.53 -1.44
C ALA A 118 -17.72 5.05 -1.57
N GLN A 119 -17.28 5.73 -0.50
CA GLN A 119 -16.94 7.16 -0.54
C GLN A 119 -15.76 7.44 -1.47
N TYR A 120 -14.73 6.61 -1.46
CA TYR A 120 -13.57 6.71 -2.36
C TYR A 120 -14.01 6.56 -3.83
N HIS A 121 -14.81 5.54 -4.14
CA HIS A 121 -15.39 5.32 -5.46
C HIS A 121 -16.24 6.51 -5.92
N ALA A 122 -17.15 7.00 -5.08
CA ALA A 122 -17.99 8.16 -5.40
C ALA A 122 -17.14 9.42 -5.65
N SER A 123 -16.12 9.64 -4.82
CA SER A 123 -15.20 10.77 -4.99
C SER A 123 -14.45 10.71 -6.31
N SER A 124 -14.05 9.51 -6.76
CA SER A 124 -13.36 9.34 -8.04
C SER A 124 -14.24 9.71 -9.24
N VAL A 125 -15.54 9.45 -9.17
CA VAL A 125 -16.50 9.83 -10.22
C VAL A 125 -16.63 11.35 -10.30
N VAL A 126 -16.86 12.00 -9.15
CA VAL A 126 -16.94 13.47 -9.08
C VAL A 126 -15.64 14.12 -9.56
N LEU A 127 -14.49 13.54 -9.24
CA LEU A 127 -13.19 14.04 -9.67
C LEU A 127 -13.01 13.94 -11.19
N CYS A 128 -13.45 12.83 -11.81
CA CYS A 128 -13.46 12.70 -13.27
C CYS A 128 -14.46 13.66 -13.93
N ASP A 129 -15.63 13.88 -13.34
CA ASP A 129 -16.62 14.81 -13.87
C ASP A 129 -16.10 16.26 -13.87
N THR A 130 -15.32 16.62 -12.85
CA THR A 130 -14.72 17.96 -12.71
C THR A 130 -13.43 18.13 -13.51
N ASN A 131 -12.63 17.07 -13.67
CA ASN A 131 -11.42 17.04 -14.48
C ASN A 131 -11.25 15.68 -15.17
N PRO A 132 -11.75 15.51 -16.41
CA PRO A 132 -11.79 14.23 -17.10
C PRO A 132 -10.44 13.52 -17.30
N ASN A 133 -9.34 14.28 -17.32
CA ASN A 133 -8.01 13.75 -17.53
C ASN A 133 -7.27 13.45 -16.22
N PHE A 134 -7.87 13.77 -15.06
CA PHE A 134 -7.19 13.63 -13.77
C PHE A 134 -6.73 12.19 -13.49
N LEU A 135 -7.52 11.20 -13.92
CA LEU A 135 -7.22 9.78 -13.71
C LEU A 135 -6.61 9.09 -14.94
N GLN A 136 -6.10 9.85 -15.92
CA GLN A 136 -5.53 9.27 -17.14
C GLN A 136 -4.34 8.34 -16.84
N ASP A 137 -3.51 8.69 -15.86
CA ASP A 137 -2.35 7.89 -15.44
C ASP A 137 -2.74 6.56 -14.77
N PHE A 138 -4.02 6.41 -14.37
CA PHE A 138 -4.57 5.18 -13.79
C PHE A 138 -5.33 4.31 -14.81
N SER A 139 -5.22 4.64 -16.11
CA SER A 139 -5.90 3.91 -17.18
C SER A 139 -5.23 2.56 -17.52
N SER A 140 -3.96 2.38 -17.14
CA SER A 140 -3.25 1.11 -17.22
C SER A 140 -3.35 0.37 -15.88
N ASN A 141 -3.40 -0.96 -15.93
CA ASN A 141 -3.40 -1.80 -14.74
C ASN A 141 -2.07 -2.54 -14.60
N PHE A 142 -1.83 -3.14 -13.44
CA PHE A 142 -0.63 -3.94 -13.16
C PHE A 142 -0.56 -5.26 -13.97
N TYR A 143 -1.64 -5.64 -14.65
CA TYR A 143 -1.87 -6.93 -15.30
C TYR A 143 -2.14 -6.77 -16.81
N THR A 144 -1.31 -5.99 -17.51
CA THR A 144 -1.39 -5.86 -18.97
C THR A 144 -0.90 -7.12 -19.68
N GLU A 145 -1.25 -7.31 -20.95
CA GLU A 145 -0.63 -8.37 -21.78
C GLU A 145 0.90 -8.17 -21.92
N GLU A 146 1.34 -6.92 -21.77
CA GLU A 146 2.74 -6.47 -21.73
C GLU A 146 3.36 -6.54 -20.32
N ALA A 147 2.60 -6.99 -19.31
CA ALA A 147 3.12 -7.25 -17.97
C ALA A 147 4.08 -8.44 -18.06
N ASP A 148 5.32 -8.03 -18.31
CA ASP A 148 6.54 -8.77 -18.52
C ASP A 148 6.64 -10.03 -17.67
N GLY A 149 7.35 -11.04 -18.19
CA GLY A 149 7.28 -12.42 -17.74
C GLY A 149 7.48 -12.65 -16.25
N ALA A 150 8.10 -11.74 -15.50
CA ALA A 150 8.34 -11.86 -14.06
C ALA A 150 7.06 -12.12 -13.23
N LEU A 151 6.00 -11.32 -13.39
CA LEU A 151 4.78 -11.49 -12.59
C LEU A 151 4.03 -12.77 -13.00
N ALA A 152 3.93 -13.01 -14.31
CA ALA A 152 3.35 -14.24 -14.84
C ALA A 152 4.14 -15.49 -14.38
N ASN A 153 5.47 -15.40 -14.30
CA ASN A 153 6.36 -16.44 -13.80
C ASN A 153 6.16 -16.68 -12.31
N ILE A 154 5.95 -15.62 -11.51
CA ILE A 154 5.62 -15.74 -10.09
C ILE A 154 4.31 -16.50 -9.94
N PHE A 155 3.23 -16.08 -10.60
CA PHE A 155 1.95 -16.79 -10.49
C PHE A 155 2.05 -18.24 -10.98
N ARG A 156 2.65 -18.46 -12.16
CA ARG A 156 2.85 -19.81 -12.71
C ARG A 156 3.67 -20.68 -11.76
N GLY A 157 4.77 -20.15 -11.23
CA GLY A 157 5.62 -20.81 -10.25
C GLY A 157 4.87 -21.16 -8.98
N THR A 158 4.11 -20.22 -8.41
CA THR A 158 3.28 -20.45 -7.23
C THR A 158 2.28 -21.58 -7.43
N PHE A 159 1.51 -21.56 -8.52
CA PHE A 159 0.53 -22.62 -8.79
C PHE A 159 1.20 -23.99 -9.01
N ASN A 160 2.34 -24.04 -9.71
CA ASN A 160 3.08 -25.28 -9.90
C ASN A 160 3.66 -25.82 -8.59
N ASN A 161 4.23 -24.95 -7.75
CA ASN A 161 4.75 -25.32 -6.43
C ASN A 161 3.63 -25.83 -5.52
N CYS A 162 2.47 -25.16 -5.50
CA CYS A 162 1.29 -25.63 -4.77
C CYS A 162 0.85 -27.01 -5.27
N ALA A 163 0.83 -27.24 -6.59
CA ALA A 163 0.47 -28.52 -7.17
C ALA A 163 1.43 -29.64 -6.74
N GLU A 164 2.73 -29.34 -6.65
CA GLU A 164 3.76 -30.30 -6.23
C GLU A 164 3.68 -30.62 -4.73
N VAL A 165 3.35 -29.64 -3.89
CA VAL A 165 3.14 -29.90 -2.46
C VAL A 165 1.87 -30.74 -2.26
N ILE A 166 0.78 -30.36 -2.91
CA ILE A 166 -0.54 -30.98 -2.72
C ILE A 166 -0.61 -32.39 -3.34
N SER A 167 0.21 -32.71 -4.34
CA SER A 167 0.27 -34.07 -4.90
C SER A 167 0.68 -35.12 -3.86
N ASN A 168 1.34 -34.71 -2.79
CA ASN A 168 1.80 -35.57 -1.70
C ASN A 168 0.85 -35.54 -0.48
N TRP A 169 -0.28 -34.83 -0.55
CA TRP A 169 -1.23 -34.69 0.55
C TRP A 169 -2.39 -35.67 0.40
N PRO A 170 -2.55 -36.65 1.32
CA PRO A 170 -3.62 -37.64 1.25
C PRO A 170 -5.01 -37.00 1.15
N GLY A 171 -5.74 -37.31 0.07
CA GLY A 171 -7.11 -36.83 -0.17
C GLY A 171 -7.22 -35.53 -0.96
N PHE A 172 -6.10 -34.89 -1.32
CA PHE A 172 -6.05 -33.64 -2.07
C PHE A 172 -5.46 -33.78 -3.48
N GLU A 173 -4.99 -34.98 -3.86
CA GLU A 173 -4.35 -35.27 -5.15
C GLU A 173 -5.27 -34.91 -6.33
N LYS A 174 -6.58 -35.01 -6.13
CA LYS A 174 -7.61 -34.62 -7.11
C LYS A 174 -7.51 -33.16 -7.55
N TYR A 175 -6.91 -32.26 -6.76
CA TYR A 175 -6.78 -30.84 -7.11
C TYR A 175 -5.52 -30.50 -7.91
N VAL A 176 -4.56 -31.42 -8.02
CA VAL A 176 -3.28 -31.19 -8.72
C VAL A 176 -3.50 -30.74 -10.16
N HIS A 177 -4.41 -31.40 -10.89
CA HIS A 177 -4.71 -31.06 -12.27
C HIS A 177 -5.32 -29.65 -12.40
N VAL A 178 -6.14 -29.22 -11.43
CA VAL A 178 -6.73 -27.87 -11.39
C VAL A 178 -5.62 -26.84 -11.23
N LEU A 179 -4.72 -27.03 -10.26
CA LEU A 179 -3.61 -26.11 -9.99
C LEU A 179 -2.64 -26.01 -11.18
N ARG A 180 -2.30 -27.14 -11.80
CA ARG A 180 -1.48 -27.17 -13.03
C ARG A 180 -2.20 -26.52 -14.22
N SER A 181 -3.52 -26.66 -14.34
CA SER A 181 -4.28 -25.96 -15.37
C SER A 181 -4.27 -24.45 -15.13
N MET A 182 -4.41 -24.03 -13.86
CA MET A 182 -4.39 -22.62 -13.48
C MET A 182 -3.02 -21.98 -13.69
N SER A 183 -1.90 -22.68 -13.47
CA SER A 183 -0.56 -22.13 -13.69
C SER A 183 -0.34 -21.63 -15.13
N VAL A 184 -1.02 -22.24 -16.10
CA VAL A 184 -1.00 -21.84 -17.51
C VAL A 184 -2.01 -20.72 -17.81
N LYS A 185 -3.21 -20.80 -17.21
CA LYS A 185 -4.33 -19.91 -17.56
C LYS A 185 -4.40 -18.62 -16.74
N ILE A 186 -3.71 -18.55 -15.60
CA ILE A 186 -3.87 -17.48 -14.62
C ILE A 186 -3.65 -16.09 -15.22
N THR A 187 -2.61 -15.90 -16.04
CA THR A 187 -2.33 -14.60 -16.65
C THR A 187 -3.51 -14.14 -17.53
N SER A 188 -4.02 -15.01 -18.40
CA SER A 188 -5.18 -14.67 -19.24
C SER A 188 -6.43 -14.36 -18.43
N HIS A 189 -6.67 -15.13 -17.35
CA HIS A 189 -7.81 -14.87 -16.46
C HIS A 189 -7.67 -13.53 -15.73
N MET A 190 -6.48 -13.20 -15.21
CA MET A 190 -6.22 -11.95 -14.52
C MET A 190 -6.33 -10.74 -15.46
N THR A 191 -5.72 -10.80 -16.64
CA THR A 191 -5.82 -9.73 -17.64
C THR A 191 -7.27 -9.46 -18.02
N LYS A 192 -8.06 -10.51 -18.26
CA LYS A 192 -9.50 -10.36 -18.55
C LYS A 192 -10.28 -9.80 -17.37
N ALA A 193 -10.01 -10.28 -16.15
CA ALA A 193 -10.72 -9.83 -14.95
C ALA A 193 -10.42 -8.36 -14.60
N MET A 194 -9.23 -7.87 -14.96
CA MET A 194 -8.78 -6.50 -14.68
C MET A 194 -8.96 -5.56 -15.87
N GLN A 195 -9.49 -6.06 -17.00
CA GLN A 195 -9.72 -5.25 -18.19
C GLN A 195 -10.86 -4.26 -17.90
N ARG A 196 -10.55 -2.98 -18.11
CA ARG A 196 -11.53 -1.91 -17.97
C ARG A 196 -12.57 -2.00 -19.10
N ASP A 197 -13.84 -2.05 -18.74
CA ASP A 197 -14.96 -1.90 -19.67
C ASP A 197 -15.35 -0.42 -19.77
N ALA A 198 -14.98 0.22 -20.89
CA ALA A 198 -15.29 1.63 -21.13
C ALA A 198 -16.80 1.92 -21.21
N THR A 199 -17.65 0.92 -21.41
CA THR A 199 -19.12 1.06 -21.44
C THR A 199 -19.77 0.93 -20.06
N GLY A 200 -19.01 0.45 -19.06
CA GLY A 200 -19.47 0.28 -17.70
C GLY A 200 -19.33 1.52 -16.81
N PHE A 201 -19.89 1.43 -15.60
CA PHE A 201 -19.67 2.42 -14.55
C PHE A 201 -18.29 2.19 -13.91
N ASN A 202 -17.32 3.02 -14.31
CA ASN A 202 -15.93 2.90 -13.87
C ASN A 202 -15.64 3.85 -12.71
N VAL A 203 -14.92 3.32 -11.71
CA VAL A 203 -14.43 4.08 -10.55
C VAL A 203 -12.95 3.79 -10.35
N LEU A 204 -12.25 4.66 -9.62
CA LEU A 204 -10.88 4.35 -9.19
C LEU A 204 -10.93 3.31 -8.07
N ASN A 205 -10.28 2.17 -8.28
CA ASN A 205 -10.19 1.11 -7.29
C ASN A 205 -8.99 1.34 -6.35
N HIS A 206 -9.09 0.89 -5.09
CA HIS A 206 -7.96 0.94 -4.16
C HIS A 206 -6.74 0.11 -4.63
N GLY A 207 -6.97 -0.96 -5.39
CA GLY A 207 -5.91 -1.77 -6.03
C GLY A 207 -5.22 -2.81 -5.14
N ASP A 208 -5.27 -2.67 -3.82
CA ASP A 208 -4.69 -3.62 -2.85
C ASP A 208 -5.42 -3.50 -1.49
N LEU A 209 -6.71 -3.83 -1.48
CA LEU A 209 -7.58 -3.69 -0.31
C LEU A 209 -7.42 -4.90 0.63
N TRP A 210 -6.33 -4.89 1.41
CA TRP A 210 -6.02 -5.93 2.38
C TRP A 210 -5.69 -5.36 3.77
N LEU A 211 -5.82 -6.19 4.80
CA LEU A 211 -5.72 -5.84 6.23
C LEU A 211 -4.51 -4.98 6.62
N LYS A 212 -3.37 -5.11 5.93
CA LYS A 212 -2.14 -4.37 6.26
C LYS A 212 -2.10 -2.98 5.62
N ASN A 213 -2.95 -2.72 4.64
CA ASN A 213 -3.13 -1.39 4.03
C ASN A 213 -4.28 -0.60 4.68
N MET A 214 -4.85 -1.10 5.77
CA MET A 214 -5.91 -0.44 6.52
C MET A 214 -5.49 -0.36 8.00
N MET A 215 -5.79 0.77 8.63
CA MET A 215 -5.67 0.93 10.08
C MET A 215 -7.04 1.30 10.62
N PHE A 216 -7.34 0.84 11.83
CA PHE A 216 -8.63 1.00 12.46
C PHE A 216 -8.48 1.76 13.76
N GLN A 217 -9.49 2.53 14.12
CA GLN A 217 -9.61 3.16 15.43
C GLN A 217 -10.67 2.42 16.26
N TYR A 218 -10.38 2.21 17.54
CA TYR A 218 -11.25 1.48 18.46
C TYR A 218 -11.66 2.35 19.64
N ASN A 219 -12.89 2.18 20.08
CA ASN A 219 -13.37 2.76 21.32
C ASN A 219 -12.62 2.14 22.51
N GLU A 220 -11.97 2.95 23.34
CA GLU A 220 -11.18 2.45 24.47
C GLU A 220 -12.02 1.78 25.57
N GLN A 221 -13.30 2.12 25.70
CA GLN A 221 -14.20 1.57 26.73
C GLN A 221 -14.89 0.30 26.27
N THR A 222 -15.37 0.26 25.02
CA THR A 222 -16.15 -0.86 24.50
C THR A 222 -15.33 -1.86 23.68
N GLY A 223 -14.14 -1.45 23.21
CA GLY A 223 -13.33 -2.23 22.26
C GLY A 223 -13.91 -2.30 20.85
N GLU A 224 -15.02 -1.60 20.59
CA GLU A 224 -15.66 -1.63 19.27
C GLU A 224 -14.93 -0.75 18.27
N VAL A 225 -14.86 -1.20 17.02
CA VAL A 225 -14.31 -0.43 15.91
C VAL A 225 -15.19 0.80 15.63
N GLN A 226 -14.55 1.96 15.43
CA GLN A 226 -15.23 3.24 15.21
C GLN A 226 -14.86 3.90 13.88
N ASP A 227 -13.64 3.67 13.38
CA ASP A 227 -13.19 4.23 12.11
C ASP A 227 -12.17 3.32 11.41
N VAL A 228 -11.99 3.59 10.11
CA VAL A 228 -11.00 2.97 9.20
C VAL A 228 -10.52 3.95 8.14
#